data_AF-A0A3D0LF66-F1
#
_entry.id   AF-A0A3D0LF66-F1
#
_cell.length_a   1.000
_cell.length_b   1.000
_cell.length_c   1.000
_cell.angle_alpha   90.00
_cell.angle_beta   90.00
_cell.angle_gamma   90.00
#
_symmetry.space_group_name_H-M   'P 1'
#
loop_
_entity.id
_entity.type
_entity.pdbx_description
1 polymer ?
#
loop_
_entity_poly.entity_id
_entity_poly.type
_entity_poly.pdbx_seq_one_letter_code
_entity_poly.pdbx_strand_id
1 'polypeptide(L)'
;FVAKNDVFTGYVASLAKQINDNDYADMDAFMAAKSDIDPSATVEDHHKAMIAKIGENLTIRRFEKVSGDVVVSYIHMGGKIGVLVNAECDAPNDNIKEAMKNIAMQIAAMNPSFVKREEISEAELAKEKEIIVDSSLADPASLPKPLLNALFDEAKANIVTEYAEDGNKGWTKEDADIFDEKKAEGNLNFLFNFLSDKGVQVLRDLAATHKDEYLANKIFSGLVEGRFSKHLKEICLVDQTYVKAENKESVKQYVEKVAKDNGVNFSLKSFVRFETGEGLEKKNEDFAAEVAKQMA
;
A
#
# COMPACT_ATOMS: atom_id res chain seq x y z
N PHE A 1 -5.58 23.22 10.42
CA PHE A 1 -5.30 23.87 11.72
C PHE A 1 -6.09 23.23 12.86
N VAL A 2 -7.37 22.90 12.67
CA VAL A 2 -8.23 22.22 13.65
C VAL A 2 -7.63 20.94 14.24
N ALA A 3 -7.00 20.08 13.42
CA ALA A 3 -6.46 18.79 13.86
C ALA A 3 -5.39 18.86 14.99
N LYS A 4 -4.88 20.05 15.32
CA LYS A 4 -3.88 20.27 16.39
C LYS A 4 -4.43 21.08 17.58
N ASN A 5 -5.69 21.51 17.52
CA ASN A 5 -6.28 22.33 18.57
C ASN A 5 -6.76 21.48 19.76
N ASP A 6 -6.56 21.96 20.98
CA ASP A 6 -6.89 21.25 22.23
C ASP A 6 -8.36 20.80 22.32
N VAL A 7 -9.30 21.59 21.78
CA VAL A 7 -10.72 21.23 21.75
C VAL A 7 -10.93 19.98 20.89
N PHE A 8 -10.31 19.94 19.72
CA PHE A 8 -10.41 18.79 18.82
C PHE A 8 -9.67 17.56 19.39
N THR A 9 -8.44 17.73 19.85
CA THR A 9 -7.65 16.60 20.38
C THR A 9 -8.25 16.04 21.66
N GLY A 10 -8.81 16.90 22.52
CA GLY A 10 -9.55 16.48 23.71
C GLY A 10 -10.83 15.72 23.37
N TYR A 11 -11.59 16.19 22.37
CA TYR A 11 -12.76 15.48 21.87
C TYR A 11 -12.41 14.07 21.35
N VAL A 12 -11.41 13.97 20.48
CA VAL A 12 -10.97 12.68 19.92
C VAL A 12 -10.44 11.74 21.03
N ALA A 13 -9.69 12.26 22.00
CA ALA A 13 -9.19 11.46 23.12
C ALA A 13 -10.33 10.87 23.97
N SER A 14 -11.38 11.66 24.23
CA SER A 14 -12.57 11.18 24.95
C SER A 14 -13.34 10.12 24.17
N LEU A 15 -13.52 10.29 22.85
CA LEU A 15 -14.13 9.25 22.01
C LEU A 15 -13.32 7.95 22.02
N ALA A 16 -11.99 8.04 21.86
CA ALA A 16 -11.11 6.88 21.89
C ALA A 16 -11.16 6.15 23.23
N LYS A 17 -11.24 6.90 24.34
CA LYS A 17 -11.44 6.33 25.68
C LYS A 17 -12.79 5.60 25.79
N GLN A 18 -13.87 6.23 25.33
CA GLN A 18 -15.20 5.61 25.35
C GLN A 18 -15.23 4.31 24.53
N ILE A 19 -14.62 4.29 23.34
CA ILE A 19 -14.47 3.08 22.52
C ILE A 19 -13.64 2.02 23.24
N ASN A 20 -12.58 2.42 23.96
CA ASN A 20 -11.74 1.48 24.69
C ASN A 20 -12.48 0.83 25.88
N ASP A 21 -13.32 1.59 26.57
CA ASP A 21 -13.99 1.15 27.80
C ASP A 21 -15.30 0.38 27.53
N ASN A 22 -15.77 0.35 26.28
CA ASN A 22 -17.00 -0.30 25.87
C ASN A 22 -16.77 -1.22 24.66
N ASP A 23 -17.76 -2.04 24.31
CA ASP A 23 -17.71 -2.91 23.13
C ASP A 23 -18.85 -2.53 22.17
N TYR A 24 -18.50 -1.76 21.14
CA TYR A 24 -19.41 -1.39 20.06
C TYR A 24 -19.19 -2.31 18.85
N ALA A 25 -20.28 -2.81 18.27
CA ALA A 25 -20.20 -3.71 17.12
C ALA A 25 -19.71 -3.00 15.85
N ASP A 26 -20.12 -1.74 15.67
CA ASP A 26 -19.85 -0.94 14.49
C ASP A 26 -20.02 0.56 14.78
N MET A 27 -19.85 1.39 13.75
CA MET A 27 -20.01 2.84 13.86
C MET A 27 -21.44 3.26 14.23
N ASP A 28 -22.47 2.59 13.74
CA ASP A 28 -23.85 2.99 14.01
C ASP A 28 -24.18 2.76 15.49
N ALA A 29 -23.76 1.62 16.04
CA ALA A 29 -23.87 1.31 17.46
C ALA A 29 -23.10 2.33 18.33
N PHE A 30 -21.90 2.73 17.90
CA PHE A 30 -21.12 3.74 18.62
C PHE A 30 -21.78 5.13 18.58
N MET A 31 -22.25 5.57 17.41
CA MET A 31 -22.89 6.88 17.24
C MET A 31 -24.20 7.00 18.03
N ALA A 32 -24.97 5.92 18.13
CA ALA A 32 -26.22 5.86 18.89
C ALA A 32 -26.03 5.76 20.42
N ALA A 33 -24.83 5.39 20.89
CA ALA A 33 -24.55 5.26 22.31
C ALA A 33 -24.61 6.60 23.05
N LYS A 34 -24.85 6.57 24.36
CA LYS A 34 -24.70 7.77 25.20
C LYS A 34 -23.26 8.25 25.18
N SER A 35 -23.07 9.56 25.07
CA SER A 35 -21.74 10.17 25.06
C SER A 35 -21.16 10.19 26.47
N ASP A 36 -19.93 9.71 26.65
CA ASP A 36 -19.22 9.81 27.94
C ASP A 36 -18.84 11.27 28.27
N ILE A 37 -18.87 12.16 27.28
CA ILE A 37 -18.58 13.58 27.43
C ILE A 37 -19.81 14.33 27.95
N ASP A 38 -21.00 13.94 27.50
CA ASP A 38 -22.28 14.42 27.99
C ASP A 38 -23.34 13.29 27.95
N PRO A 39 -23.56 12.59 29.07
CA PRO A 39 -24.48 11.45 29.12
C PRO A 39 -25.95 11.78 28.83
N SER A 40 -26.33 13.06 28.79
CA SER A 40 -27.69 13.46 28.40
C SER A 40 -27.95 13.19 26.91
N ALA A 41 -26.91 13.21 26.09
CA ALA A 41 -26.98 13.13 24.63
C ALA A 41 -26.31 11.86 24.07
N THR A 42 -26.55 11.57 22.79
CA THR A 42 -25.81 10.51 22.08
C THR A 42 -24.43 10.99 21.61
N VAL A 43 -23.56 10.07 21.22
CA VAL A 43 -22.29 10.41 20.56
C VAL A 43 -22.54 11.22 19.28
N GLU A 44 -23.58 10.89 18.51
CA GLU A 44 -23.99 11.64 17.32
C GLU A 44 -24.41 13.08 17.64
N ASP A 45 -25.25 13.28 18.65
CA ASP A 45 -25.69 14.61 19.07
C ASP A 45 -24.49 15.45 19.51
N HIS A 46 -23.60 14.86 20.30
CA HIS A 46 -22.39 15.54 20.75
C HIS A 46 -21.42 15.83 19.59
N HIS A 47 -21.35 14.95 18.58
CA HIS A 47 -20.56 15.19 17.36
C HIS A 47 -21.08 16.40 16.58
N LYS A 48 -22.41 16.51 16.39
CA LYS A 48 -23.04 17.67 15.73
C LYS A 48 -22.76 18.98 16.50
N ALA A 49 -22.83 18.94 17.82
CA ALA A 49 -22.47 20.09 18.66
C ALA A 49 -21.00 20.48 18.49
N MET A 50 -20.09 19.49 18.37
CA MET A 50 -18.67 19.74 18.15
C MET A 50 -18.38 20.36 16.78
N ILE A 51 -19.08 19.94 15.71
CA ILE A 51 -19.00 20.57 14.39
C ILE A 51 -19.37 22.05 14.48
N ALA A 52 -20.49 22.37 15.13
CA ALA A 52 -20.93 23.76 15.31
C ALA A 52 -19.92 24.60 16.12
N LYS A 53 -19.29 23.99 17.13
CA LYS A 53 -18.28 24.66 17.97
C LYS A 53 -16.97 24.91 17.24
N ILE A 54 -16.52 23.98 16.41
CA ILE A 54 -15.25 24.06 15.69
C ILE A 54 -15.39 24.88 14.39
N GLY A 55 -16.55 24.83 13.74
CA GLY A 55 -16.82 25.56 12.50
C GLY A 55 -16.22 24.89 11.25
N GLU A 56 -15.74 23.65 11.34
CA GLU A 56 -15.30 22.83 10.21
C GLU A 56 -16.10 21.52 10.17
N ASN A 57 -16.20 20.89 8.99
CA ASN A 57 -16.82 19.58 8.87
C ASN A 57 -15.94 18.53 9.58
N LEU A 58 -16.56 17.75 10.47
CA LEU A 58 -15.92 16.64 11.18
C LEU A 58 -16.65 15.36 10.84
N THR A 59 -15.92 14.24 10.82
CA THR A 59 -16.52 12.93 10.61
C THR A 59 -15.74 11.89 11.40
N ILE A 60 -16.45 11.08 12.19
CA ILE A 60 -15.89 9.88 12.80
C ILE A 60 -15.99 8.78 11.74
N ARG A 61 -14.88 8.49 11.06
CA ARG A 61 -14.91 7.59 9.87
C ARG A 61 -14.95 6.11 10.22
N ARG A 62 -14.22 5.70 11.25
CA ARG A 62 -14.02 4.30 11.65
C ARG A 62 -13.34 4.23 13.01
N PHE A 63 -13.54 3.14 13.72
CA PHE A 63 -12.72 2.73 14.86
C PHE A 63 -12.36 1.26 14.74
N GLU A 64 -11.34 0.86 15.49
CA GLU A 64 -10.98 -0.54 15.72
C GLU A 64 -10.59 -0.67 17.18
N LYS A 65 -10.86 -1.85 17.76
CA LYS A 65 -10.45 -2.19 19.12
C LYS A 65 -9.68 -3.50 19.09
N VAL A 66 -8.52 -3.50 19.73
CA VAL A 66 -7.60 -4.65 19.71
C VAL A 66 -7.31 -5.08 21.13
N SER A 67 -7.51 -6.38 21.40
CA SER A 67 -7.25 -7.03 22.68
C SER A 67 -6.33 -8.24 22.50
N GLY A 68 -5.47 -8.49 23.48
CA GLY A 68 -4.56 -9.64 23.53
C GLY A 68 -3.56 -9.52 24.67
N ASP A 69 -2.61 -10.44 24.75
CA ASP A 69 -1.65 -10.53 25.87
C ASP A 69 -0.76 -9.29 25.96
N VAL A 70 -0.32 -8.79 24.79
CA VAL A 70 0.46 -7.56 24.67
C VAL A 70 -0.10 -6.72 23.53
N VAL A 71 -0.70 -5.58 23.87
CA VAL A 71 -1.13 -4.57 22.90
C VAL A 71 -0.32 -3.29 23.10
N VAL A 72 0.22 -2.78 22.01
CA VAL A 72 1.03 -1.55 22.00
C VAL A 72 0.54 -0.61 20.92
N SER A 73 0.42 0.67 21.28
CA SER A 73 0.12 1.76 20.33
C SER A 73 1.37 2.54 19.89
N TYR A 74 1.34 3.10 18.69
CA TYR A 74 2.32 4.08 18.20
C TYR A 74 1.64 5.16 17.37
N ILE A 75 2.00 6.42 17.60
CA ILE A 75 1.49 7.58 16.86
C ILE A 75 2.67 8.24 16.15
N HIS A 76 2.53 8.50 14.85
CA HIS A 76 3.57 9.08 14.01
C HIS A 76 3.12 10.41 13.38
N MET A 77 4.08 11.28 13.08
CA MET A 77 3.88 12.57 12.39
C MET A 77 2.75 13.44 12.99
N GLY A 78 2.68 13.50 14.33
CA GLY A 78 1.70 14.34 15.03
C GLY A 78 0.24 13.90 14.85
N GLY A 79 0.00 12.59 14.73
CA GLY A 79 -1.35 12.02 14.62
C GLY A 79 -1.76 11.61 13.21
N LYS A 80 -0.89 11.81 12.20
CA LYS A 80 -1.21 11.44 10.81
C LYS A 80 -1.34 9.93 10.64
N ILE A 81 -0.51 9.15 11.32
CA ILE A 81 -0.56 7.68 11.33
C ILE A 81 -0.69 7.19 12.77
N GLY A 82 -1.62 6.27 12.99
CA GLY A 82 -1.77 5.54 14.26
C GLY A 82 -1.68 4.05 14.02
N VAL A 83 -0.95 3.35 14.89
CA VAL A 83 -0.78 1.89 14.85
C VAL A 83 -1.16 1.29 16.20
N LEU A 84 -1.91 0.18 16.16
CA LEU A 84 -2.02 -0.78 17.26
C LEU A 84 -1.39 -2.10 16.79
N VAL A 85 -0.55 -2.72 17.62
CA VAL A 85 0.01 -4.04 17.35
C VAL A 85 -0.26 -4.96 18.52
N ASN A 86 -0.66 -6.20 18.20
CA ASN A 86 -1.02 -7.24 19.14
C ASN A 86 -0.10 -8.45 18.98
N ALA A 87 0.28 -9.04 20.11
CA ALA A 87 1.06 -10.26 20.15
C ALA A 87 0.56 -11.20 21.23
N GLU A 88 0.79 -12.49 20.96
CA GLU A 88 0.69 -13.55 21.96
C GLU A 88 2.02 -13.61 22.71
N CYS A 89 1.95 -13.68 24.04
CA CYS A 89 3.13 -13.78 24.89
C CYS A 89 2.79 -14.47 26.21
N ASP A 90 3.50 -15.55 26.54
CA ASP A 90 3.25 -16.31 27.77
C ASP A 90 3.75 -15.61 29.04
N ALA A 91 4.76 -14.74 28.93
CA ALA A 91 5.26 -13.93 30.04
C ALA A 91 5.59 -12.48 29.59
N PRO A 92 4.58 -11.61 29.41
CA PRO A 92 4.77 -10.22 29.04
C PRO A 92 5.70 -9.47 30.00
N ASN A 93 6.69 -8.78 29.44
CA ASN A 93 7.64 -7.95 30.19
C ASN A 93 8.00 -6.69 29.39
N ASP A 94 8.79 -5.81 29.99
CA ASP A 94 9.11 -4.50 29.39
C ASP A 94 9.96 -4.63 28.12
N ASN A 95 10.83 -5.65 28.01
CA ASN A 95 11.59 -5.90 26.79
C ASN A 95 10.68 -6.31 25.63
N ILE A 96 9.62 -7.10 25.90
CA ILE A 96 8.60 -7.45 24.88
C ILE A 96 7.81 -6.22 24.47
N LYS A 97 7.42 -5.36 25.42
CA LYS A 97 6.71 -4.10 25.10
C LYS A 97 7.58 -3.16 24.27
N GLU A 98 8.88 -3.03 24.58
CA GLU A 98 9.82 -2.25 23.78
C GLU A 98 9.96 -2.82 22.38
N ALA A 99 10.08 -4.15 22.25
CA ALA A 99 10.11 -4.79 20.95
C ALA A 99 8.83 -4.53 20.14
N MET A 100 7.67 -4.61 20.78
CA MET A 100 6.38 -4.28 20.18
C MET A 100 6.28 -2.81 19.76
N LYS A 101 6.87 -1.86 20.51
CA LYS A 101 6.97 -0.45 20.07
C LYS A 101 7.81 -0.32 18.79
N ASN A 102 8.93 -1.03 18.71
CA ASN A 102 9.74 -1.06 17.50
C ASN A 102 8.98 -1.67 16.30
N ILE A 103 8.18 -2.72 16.53
CA ILE A 103 7.31 -3.30 15.48
C ILE A 103 6.18 -2.34 15.10
N ALA A 104 5.59 -1.60 16.04
CA ALA A 104 4.60 -0.59 15.70
C ALA A 104 5.19 0.53 14.82
N MET A 105 6.46 0.91 15.03
CA MET A 105 7.20 1.83 14.16
C MET A 105 7.45 1.23 12.76
N GLN A 106 7.85 -0.06 12.70
CA GLN A 106 7.97 -0.80 11.43
C GLN A 106 6.67 -0.72 10.63
N ILE A 107 5.54 -1.07 11.26
CA ILE A 107 4.22 -1.06 10.62
C ILE A 107 3.87 0.34 10.12
N ALA A 108 4.11 1.37 10.94
CA ALA A 108 3.85 2.76 10.55
C ALA A 108 4.62 3.15 9.27
N ALA A 109 5.89 2.76 9.18
CA ALA A 109 6.79 3.10 8.09
C ALA A 109 6.58 2.26 6.83
N MET A 110 6.36 0.95 6.98
CA MET A 110 6.36 -0.01 5.88
C MET A 110 4.97 -0.41 5.40
N ASN A 111 3.90 -0.06 6.14
CA ASN A 111 2.50 -0.30 5.77
C ASN A 111 2.22 -1.74 5.27
N PRO A 112 2.60 -2.80 6.02
CA PRO A 112 2.21 -4.17 5.67
C PRO A 112 0.70 -4.31 5.63
N SER A 113 0.21 -5.28 4.85
CA SER A 113 -1.21 -5.65 4.77
C SER A 113 -1.53 -6.87 5.63
N PHE A 114 -0.55 -7.76 5.86
CA PHE A 114 -0.71 -9.01 6.60
C PHE A 114 0.39 -9.16 7.64
N VAL A 115 0.15 -9.95 8.70
CA VAL A 115 1.24 -10.32 9.61
C VAL A 115 2.16 -11.31 8.90
N LYS A 116 1.59 -12.33 8.27
CA LYS A 116 2.32 -13.46 7.65
C LYS A 116 1.57 -14.00 6.43
N ARG A 117 2.27 -14.77 5.59
CA ARG A 117 1.72 -15.28 4.31
C ARG A 117 0.54 -16.21 4.49
N GLU A 118 0.51 -16.95 5.60
CA GLU A 118 -0.54 -17.94 5.89
C GLU A 118 -1.91 -17.29 6.14
N GLU A 119 -1.95 -15.96 6.33
CA GLU A 119 -3.20 -15.19 6.47
C GLU A 119 -3.81 -14.80 5.13
N ILE A 120 -3.08 -14.94 4.03
CA ILE A 120 -3.55 -14.56 2.71
C ILE A 120 -4.32 -15.72 2.11
N SER A 121 -5.58 -15.48 1.72
CA SER A 121 -6.39 -16.52 1.08
C SER A 121 -5.84 -16.90 -0.30
N GLU A 122 -6.15 -18.11 -0.77
CA GLU A 122 -5.77 -18.54 -2.12
C GLU A 122 -6.31 -17.61 -3.22
N ALA A 123 -7.52 -17.07 -3.01
CA ALA A 123 -8.14 -16.12 -3.92
C ALA A 123 -7.37 -14.78 -3.98
N GLU A 124 -6.93 -14.28 -2.82
CA GLU A 124 -6.10 -13.07 -2.74
C GLU A 124 -4.72 -13.32 -3.35
N LEU A 125 -4.06 -14.45 -3.05
CA LEU A 125 -2.78 -14.81 -3.66
C LEU A 125 -2.87 -14.89 -5.19
N ALA A 126 -3.95 -15.49 -5.72
CA ALA A 126 -4.19 -15.55 -7.15
C ALA A 126 -4.37 -14.15 -7.76
N LYS A 127 -5.16 -13.29 -7.10
CA LYS A 127 -5.38 -11.91 -7.53
C LYS A 127 -4.08 -11.08 -7.51
N GLU A 128 -3.29 -11.15 -6.45
CA GLU A 128 -2.00 -10.46 -6.35
C GLU A 128 -1.03 -10.94 -7.43
N LYS A 129 -1.02 -12.25 -7.72
CA LYS A 129 -0.21 -12.82 -8.80
C LYS A 129 -0.67 -12.34 -10.17
N GLU A 130 -1.97 -12.26 -10.42
CA GLU A 130 -2.53 -11.73 -11.66
C GLU A 130 -2.16 -10.26 -11.87
N ILE A 131 -2.25 -9.43 -10.83
CA ILE A 131 -1.82 -8.02 -10.87
C ILE A 131 -0.34 -7.92 -11.28
N ILE A 132 0.52 -8.80 -10.75
CA ILE A 132 1.94 -8.82 -11.12
C ILE A 132 2.16 -9.26 -12.56
N VAL A 133 1.39 -10.24 -13.05
CA VAL A 133 1.42 -10.64 -14.47
C VAL A 133 1.08 -9.43 -15.34
N ASP A 134 -0.06 -8.80 -15.08
CA ASP A 134 -0.54 -7.68 -15.89
C ASP A 134 0.42 -6.48 -15.84
N SER A 135 0.92 -6.15 -14.64
CA SER A 135 1.94 -5.11 -14.47
C SER A 135 3.25 -5.44 -15.20
N SER A 136 3.62 -6.73 -15.30
CA SER A 136 4.83 -7.14 -16.01
C SER A 136 4.68 -7.05 -17.53
N LEU A 137 3.47 -7.29 -18.06
CA LEU A 137 3.17 -7.13 -19.49
C LEU A 137 3.02 -5.65 -19.87
N ALA A 138 2.46 -4.83 -18.97
CA ALA A 138 2.33 -3.38 -19.15
C ALA A 138 3.67 -2.62 -19.10
N ASP A 139 4.74 -3.27 -18.64
CA ASP A 139 6.12 -2.76 -18.69
C ASP A 139 7.04 -3.68 -19.52
N PRO A 140 6.96 -3.63 -20.87
CA PRO A 140 7.76 -4.47 -21.75
C PRO A 140 9.28 -4.33 -21.52
N ALA A 141 9.76 -3.14 -21.12
CA ALA A 141 11.17 -2.90 -20.85
C ALA A 141 11.73 -3.80 -19.74
N SER A 142 10.85 -4.27 -18.86
CA SER A 142 11.18 -5.13 -17.73
C SER A 142 11.14 -6.63 -18.06
N LEU A 143 10.75 -7.00 -19.29
CA LEU A 143 10.68 -8.39 -19.73
C LEU A 143 12.08 -8.99 -19.95
N PRO A 144 12.24 -10.31 -19.72
CA PRO A 144 13.45 -11.04 -20.05
C PRO A 144 13.82 -10.87 -21.53
N LYS A 145 15.12 -10.65 -21.79
CA LYS A 145 15.64 -10.36 -23.14
C LYS A 145 15.09 -11.24 -24.27
N PRO A 146 14.93 -12.57 -24.12
CA PRO A 146 14.36 -13.39 -25.18
C PRO A 146 12.93 -12.99 -25.57
N LEU A 147 12.08 -12.69 -24.59
CA LEU A 147 10.68 -12.29 -24.82
C LEU A 147 10.62 -10.87 -25.35
N LEU A 148 11.41 -9.97 -24.76
CA LEU A 148 11.51 -8.59 -25.21
C LEU A 148 11.99 -8.48 -26.66
N ASN A 149 13.01 -9.26 -27.05
CA ASN A 149 13.49 -9.29 -28.42
C ASN A 149 12.43 -9.85 -29.39
N ALA A 150 11.66 -10.86 -28.98
CA ALA A 150 10.57 -11.39 -29.79
C ALA A 150 9.50 -10.32 -30.06
N LEU A 151 9.16 -9.50 -29.05
CA LEU A 151 8.26 -8.36 -29.23
C LEU A 151 8.80 -7.31 -30.20
N PHE A 152 10.10 -6.99 -30.14
CA PHE A 152 10.72 -6.08 -31.10
C PHE A 152 10.68 -6.63 -32.52
N ASP A 153 10.98 -7.92 -32.68
CA ASP A 153 10.96 -8.58 -33.99
C ASP A 153 9.53 -8.61 -34.56
N GLU A 154 8.51 -8.86 -33.74
CA GLU A 154 7.09 -8.83 -34.14
C GLU A 154 6.61 -7.42 -34.49
N ALA A 155 6.93 -6.42 -33.66
CA ALA A 155 6.58 -5.04 -33.92
C ALA A 155 7.20 -4.54 -35.24
N LYS A 156 8.44 -4.96 -35.52
CA LYS A 156 9.15 -4.65 -36.76
C LYS A 156 8.62 -5.45 -37.96
N ALA A 157 8.12 -6.66 -37.78
CA ALA A 157 7.51 -7.44 -38.85
C ALA A 157 6.20 -6.81 -39.37
N ASN A 158 5.54 -5.99 -38.53
CA ASN A 158 4.22 -5.42 -38.81
C ASN A 158 4.26 -3.89 -39.00
N ILE A 159 5.22 -3.37 -39.79
CA ILE A 159 5.36 -1.92 -39.99
C ILE A 159 4.07 -1.28 -40.49
N VAL A 160 3.67 -0.20 -39.82
CA VAL A 160 2.51 0.64 -40.19
C VAL A 160 2.96 2.00 -40.71
N THR A 161 2.14 2.63 -41.55
CA THR A 161 2.40 3.97 -42.08
C THR A 161 2.17 5.06 -41.05
N GLU A 162 1.17 4.87 -40.20
CA GLU A 162 0.81 5.74 -39.09
C GLU A 162 0.15 4.91 -37.99
N TYR A 163 0.18 5.41 -36.76
CA TYR A 163 -0.51 4.74 -35.67
C TYR A 163 -2.02 5.06 -35.71
N ALA A 164 -2.84 4.05 -36.05
CA ALA A 164 -4.29 4.09 -35.82
C ALA A 164 -4.64 4.28 -34.33
N GLU A 165 -5.86 4.75 -34.04
CA GLU A 165 -6.34 5.00 -32.67
C GLU A 165 -6.43 3.71 -31.83
N ASP A 166 -6.56 2.54 -32.48
CA ASP A 166 -6.75 1.24 -31.85
C ASP A 166 -6.31 0.10 -32.80
N GLY A 167 -5.57 -0.88 -32.27
CA GLY A 167 -5.28 -2.14 -32.96
C GLY A 167 -3.98 -2.22 -33.78
N ASN A 168 -3.03 -1.29 -33.64
CA ASN A 168 -1.73 -1.42 -34.29
C ASN A 168 -0.93 -2.57 -33.67
N LYS A 169 -0.41 -3.47 -34.52
CA LYS A 169 0.43 -4.60 -34.11
C LYS A 169 1.90 -4.41 -34.46
N GLY A 170 2.29 -3.23 -34.92
CA GLY A 170 3.67 -2.94 -35.26
C GLY A 170 3.98 -1.46 -35.30
N TRP A 171 5.27 -1.19 -35.50
CA TRP A 171 5.85 0.14 -35.39
C TRP A 171 5.70 0.95 -36.67
N THR A 172 5.74 2.26 -36.52
CA THR A 172 6.03 3.12 -37.67
C THR A 172 7.46 2.89 -38.15
N LYS A 173 7.76 3.36 -39.37
CA LYS A 173 9.12 3.33 -39.88
C LYS A 173 10.10 4.07 -38.96
N GLU A 174 9.67 5.18 -38.35
CA GLU A 174 10.50 5.97 -37.43
C GLU A 174 10.93 5.17 -36.20
N ASP A 175 9.98 4.56 -35.48
CA ASP A 175 10.29 3.75 -34.30
C ASP A 175 11.13 2.50 -34.64
N ALA A 176 10.90 1.90 -35.82
CA ALA A 176 11.71 0.79 -36.31
C ALA A 176 13.15 1.21 -36.66
N ASP A 177 13.33 2.37 -37.30
CA ASP A 177 14.66 2.91 -37.63
C ASP A 177 15.42 3.27 -36.33
N ILE A 178 14.74 3.82 -35.31
CA ILE A 178 15.31 4.07 -33.96
C ILE A 178 15.79 2.76 -33.33
N PHE A 179 14.98 1.71 -33.38
CA PHE A 179 15.38 0.40 -32.87
C PHE A 179 16.64 -0.14 -33.56
N ASP A 180 16.72 -0.04 -34.89
CA ASP A 180 17.87 -0.50 -35.65
C ASP A 180 19.15 0.28 -35.31
N GLU A 181 19.06 1.60 -35.13
CA GLU A 181 20.16 2.43 -34.64
C GLU A 181 20.66 1.94 -33.28
N LYS A 182 19.75 1.79 -32.30
CA LYS A 182 20.13 1.36 -30.94
C LYS A 182 20.63 -0.07 -30.87
N LYS A 183 20.12 -0.95 -31.74
CA LYS A 183 20.62 -2.31 -31.88
C LYS A 183 22.04 -2.33 -32.48
N ALA A 184 22.31 -1.48 -33.48
CA ALA A 184 23.63 -1.36 -34.09
C ALA A 184 24.67 -0.77 -33.11
N GLU A 185 24.26 0.13 -32.21
CA GLU A 185 25.08 0.65 -31.10
C GLU A 185 25.38 -0.42 -30.03
N GLY A 186 24.70 -1.58 -30.08
CA GLY A 186 24.85 -2.66 -29.09
C GLY A 186 24.24 -2.34 -27.72
N ASN A 187 23.43 -1.29 -27.61
CA ASN A 187 22.88 -0.82 -26.35
C ASN A 187 21.38 -0.53 -26.41
N LEU A 188 20.56 -1.54 -26.10
CA LEU A 188 19.11 -1.41 -26.02
C LEU A 188 18.59 -0.87 -24.68
N ASN A 189 19.47 -0.64 -23.69
CA ASN A 189 19.03 -0.21 -22.35
C ASN A 189 18.31 1.15 -22.37
N PHE A 190 18.59 1.98 -23.37
CA PHE A 190 17.99 3.31 -23.50
C PHE A 190 16.96 3.38 -24.63
N LEU A 191 16.64 2.27 -25.32
CA LEU A 191 15.72 2.26 -26.46
C LEU A 191 14.39 2.95 -26.12
N PHE A 192 13.82 2.62 -24.97
CA PHE A 192 12.53 3.16 -24.51
C PHE A 192 12.53 4.67 -24.27
N ASN A 193 13.70 5.32 -24.17
CA ASN A 193 13.80 6.77 -24.07
C ASN A 193 13.64 7.48 -25.43
N PHE A 194 13.77 6.74 -26.53
CA PHE A 194 13.74 7.28 -27.89
C PHE A 194 12.49 6.85 -28.66
N LEU A 195 11.89 5.71 -28.30
CA LEU A 195 10.61 5.29 -28.87
C LEU A 195 9.51 6.31 -28.55
N SER A 196 8.58 6.49 -29.50
CA SER A 196 7.37 7.26 -29.26
C SER A 196 6.47 6.56 -28.23
N ASP A 197 5.61 7.33 -27.53
CA ASP A 197 4.63 6.78 -26.59
C ASP A 197 3.74 5.71 -27.24
N LYS A 198 3.37 5.93 -28.50
CA LYS A 198 2.58 4.98 -29.29
C LYS A 198 3.40 3.73 -29.66
N GLY A 199 4.68 3.88 -29.98
CA GLY A 199 5.58 2.74 -30.21
C GLY A 199 5.78 1.88 -28.96
N VAL A 200 5.86 2.50 -27.78
CA VAL A 200 5.87 1.78 -26.49
C VAL A 200 4.53 1.10 -26.24
N GLN A 201 3.41 1.76 -26.56
CA GLN A 201 2.07 1.18 -26.40
C GLN A 201 1.88 -0.07 -27.28
N VAL A 202 2.37 -0.07 -28.52
CA VAL A 202 2.35 -1.27 -29.38
C VAL A 202 3.03 -2.46 -28.70
N LEU A 203 4.18 -2.26 -28.04
CA LEU A 203 4.85 -3.36 -27.33
C LEU A 203 4.04 -3.88 -26.14
N ARG A 204 3.33 -3.00 -25.43
CA ARG A 204 2.43 -3.38 -24.32
C ARG A 204 1.27 -4.22 -24.85
N ASP A 205 0.65 -3.77 -25.93
CA ASP A 205 -0.49 -4.44 -26.54
C ASP A 205 -0.08 -5.82 -27.06
N LEU A 206 1.06 -5.92 -27.76
CA LEU A 206 1.64 -7.19 -28.18
C LEU A 206 1.89 -8.11 -26.98
N ALA A 207 2.60 -7.64 -25.95
CA ALA A 207 2.86 -8.43 -24.74
C ALA A 207 1.57 -8.95 -24.10
N ALA A 208 0.50 -8.14 -24.05
CA ALA A 208 -0.79 -8.55 -23.54
C ALA A 208 -1.43 -9.66 -24.40
N THR A 209 -1.30 -9.63 -25.73
CA THR A 209 -1.80 -10.71 -26.60
C THR A 209 -1.07 -12.04 -26.40
N HIS A 210 0.17 -12.03 -25.91
CA HIS A 210 0.93 -13.24 -25.58
C HIS A 210 0.77 -13.71 -24.14
N LYS A 211 -0.16 -13.14 -23.35
CA LYS A 211 -0.30 -13.46 -21.91
C LYS A 211 -0.33 -14.96 -21.62
N ASP A 212 -1.15 -15.74 -22.33
CA ASP A 212 -1.27 -17.18 -22.11
C ASP A 212 0.01 -17.95 -22.49
N GLU A 213 0.66 -17.56 -23.60
CA GLU A 213 1.93 -18.14 -24.04
C GLU A 213 3.05 -17.85 -23.01
N TYR A 214 3.11 -16.62 -22.52
CA TYR A 214 4.11 -16.19 -21.54
C TYR A 214 3.87 -16.88 -20.19
N LEU A 215 2.63 -17.07 -19.76
CA LEU A 215 2.34 -17.84 -18.54
C LEU A 215 2.81 -19.30 -18.65
N ALA A 216 2.77 -19.90 -19.83
CA ALA A 216 3.33 -21.23 -20.09
C ALA A 216 4.88 -21.23 -20.22
N ASN A 217 5.49 -20.07 -20.43
CA ASN A 217 6.93 -19.91 -20.61
C ASN A 217 7.66 -19.85 -19.26
N LYS A 218 8.62 -20.77 -19.05
CA LYS A 218 9.40 -20.84 -17.79
C LYS A 218 10.18 -19.56 -17.47
N ILE A 219 10.61 -18.79 -18.46
CA ILE A 219 11.37 -17.56 -18.28
C ILE A 219 10.46 -16.47 -17.69
N PHE A 220 9.27 -16.29 -18.26
CA PHE A 220 8.30 -15.34 -17.74
C PHE A 220 7.71 -15.79 -16.40
N SER A 221 7.38 -17.07 -16.26
CA SER A 221 6.96 -17.64 -14.98
C SER A 221 8.00 -17.39 -13.88
N GLY A 222 9.30 -17.60 -14.16
CA GLY A 222 10.37 -17.29 -13.21
C GLY A 222 10.47 -15.80 -12.85
N LEU A 223 10.23 -14.89 -13.81
CA LEU A 223 10.15 -13.44 -13.54
C LEU A 223 9.00 -13.13 -12.59
N VAL A 224 7.80 -13.63 -12.89
CA VAL A 224 6.59 -13.40 -12.09
C VAL A 224 6.76 -13.95 -10.69
N GLU A 225 7.28 -15.16 -10.52
CA GLU A 225 7.55 -15.74 -9.19
C GLU A 225 8.56 -14.89 -8.39
N GLY A 226 9.60 -14.37 -9.05
CA GLY A 226 10.55 -13.47 -8.39
C GLY A 226 9.91 -12.17 -7.91
N ARG A 227 9.09 -11.54 -8.75
CA ARG A 227 8.33 -10.32 -8.40
C ARG A 227 7.30 -10.59 -7.31
N PHE A 228 6.56 -11.69 -7.41
CA PHE A 228 5.57 -12.10 -6.44
C PHE A 228 6.21 -12.41 -5.08
N SER A 229 7.35 -13.10 -5.06
CA SER A 229 8.10 -13.33 -3.82
C SER A 229 8.56 -12.01 -3.18
N LYS A 230 8.98 -11.03 -3.98
CA LYS A 230 9.34 -9.69 -3.48
C LYS A 230 8.12 -8.95 -2.94
N HIS A 231 7.00 -8.96 -3.66
CA HIS A 231 5.73 -8.35 -3.23
C HIS A 231 5.25 -8.92 -1.90
N LEU A 232 5.27 -10.26 -1.75
CA LEU A 232 4.93 -10.91 -0.48
C LEU A 232 5.81 -10.44 0.69
N LYS A 233 7.12 -10.19 0.45
CA LYS A 233 8.02 -9.61 1.47
C LYS A 233 7.70 -8.16 1.82
N GLU A 234 7.04 -7.43 0.93
CA GLU A 234 6.63 -6.04 1.16
C GLU A 234 5.30 -5.99 1.93
N ILE A 235 4.36 -6.88 1.63
CA ILE A 235 3.02 -6.85 2.26
C ILE A 235 2.90 -7.70 3.54
N CYS A 236 3.79 -8.67 3.78
CA CYS A 236 3.79 -9.48 4.99
C CYS A 236 4.80 -8.96 6.02
N LEU A 237 4.32 -8.50 7.17
CA LEU A 237 5.13 -7.88 8.23
C LEU A 237 6.33 -8.75 8.63
N VAL A 238 6.13 -10.05 8.90
CA VAL A 238 7.22 -10.92 9.39
C VAL A 238 8.34 -11.15 8.38
N ASP A 239 8.05 -10.96 7.09
CA ASP A 239 9.00 -11.13 5.99
C ASP A 239 9.75 -9.85 5.63
N GLN A 240 9.23 -8.70 6.04
CA GLN A 240 9.87 -7.42 5.81
C GLN A 240 11.25 -7.39 6.46
N THR A 241 12.18 -6.70 5.81
CA THR A 241 13.43 -6.31 6.46
C THR A 241 13.10 -5.36 7.61
N TYR A 242 13.66 -5.63 8.79
CA TYR A 242 13.42 -4.80 9.96
C TYR A 242 14.11 -3.44 9.77
N VAL A 243 13.38 -2.34 9.97
CA VAL A 243 13.86 -0.97 9.68
C VAL A 243 15.04 -0.54 10.55
N LYS A 244 15.20 -1.17 11.72
CA LYS A 244 16.36 -0.95 12.62
C LYS A 244 17.37 -2.10 12.55
N ALA A 245 17.31 -2.93 11.51
CA ALA A 245 18.23 -4.05 11.34
C ALA A 245 19.67 -3.57 11.20
N GLU A 246 20.60 -4.25 11.86
CA GLU A 246 22.04 -4.04 11.66
C GLU A 246 22.57 -4.87 10.48
N ASN A 247 22.00 -6.06 10.27
CA ASN A 247 22.48 -7.04 9.29
C ASN A 247 21.35 -7.56 8.37
N LYS A 248 20.40 -6.67 8.03
CA LYS A 248 19.23 -6.96 7.16
C LYS A 248 18.34 -8.09 7.66
N GLU A 249 18.31 -8.34 8.97
CA GLU A 249 17.40 -9.30 9.56
C GLU A 249 15.93 -8.94 9.26
N SER A 250 15.09 -9.96 9.11
CA SER A 250 13.66 -9.76 8.98
C SER A 250 13.00 -9.46 10.33
N VAL A 251 11.78 -8.94 10.29
CA VAL A 251 10.94 -8.77 11.50
C VAL A 251 10.77 -10.10 12.24
N LYS A 252 10.59 -11.22 11.53
CA LYS A 252 10.56 -12.56 12.13
C LYS A 252 11.81 -12.86 12.94
N GLN A 253 12.98 -12.67 12.35
CA GLN A 253 14.26 -12.95 13.00
C GLN A 253 14.47 -12.05 14.23
N TYR A 254 14.05 -10.79 14.14
CA TYR A 254 14.07 -9.87 15.29
C TYR A 254 13.15 -10.36 16.42
N VAL A 255 11.91 -10.74 16.12
CA VAL A 255 10.94 -11.26 17.11
C VAL A 255 11.46 -12.56 17.75
N GLU A 256 11.98 -13.50 16.96
CA GLU A 256 12.56 -14.76 17.45
C GLU A 256 13.78 -14.51 18.36
N LYS A 257 14.64 -13.55 18.00
CA LYS A 257 15.77 -13.16 18.83
C LYS A 257 15.31 -12.60 20.18
N VAL A 258 14.36 -11.65 20.17
CA VAL A 258 13.80 -11.07 21.39
C VAL A 258 13.15 -12.14 22.28
N ALA A 259 12.37 -13.05 21.69
CA ALA A 259 11.73 -14.15 22.40
C ALA A 259 12.79 -15.02 23.12
N LYS A 260 13.83 -15.43 22.39
CA LYS A 260 14.93 -16.25 22.90
C LYS A 260 15.70 -15.56 24.02
N ASP A 261 16.07 -14.30 23.85
CA ASP A 261 16.87 -13.54 24.82
C ASP A 261 16.13 -13.31 26.15
N ASN A 262 14.80 -13.37 26.11
CA ASN A 262 13.94 -13.20 27.28
C ASN A 262 13.36 -14.52 27.82
N GLY A 263 13.59 -15.65 27.14
CA GLY A 263 13.08 -16.96 27.55
C GLY A 263 11.55 -17.06 27.53
N VAL A 264 10.89 -16.42 26.55
CA VAL A 264 9.42 -16.38 26.43
C VAL A 264 8.96 -16.93 25.07
N ASN A 265 7.72 -17.41 25.00
CA ASN A 265 7.04 -17.61 23.73
C ASN A 265 6.41 -16.28 23.31
N PHE A 266 6.80 -15.73 22.17
CA PHE A 266 6.36 -14.42 21.69
C PHE A 266 6.15 -14.45 20.17
N SER A 267 4.93 -14.12 19.73
CA SER A 267 4.59 -14.05 18.30
C SER A 267 3.57 -12.95 18.01
N LEU A 268 3.75 -12.29 16.86
CA LEU A 268 2.82 -11.27 16.38
C LEU A 268 1.49 -11.91 15.96
N LYS A 269 0.36 -11.30 16.37
CA LYS A 269 -0.99 -11.82 16.12
C LYS A 269 -1.76 -10.97 15.11
N SER A 270 -1.78 -9.66 15.31
CA SER A 270 -2.50 -8.74 14.44
C SER A 270 -1.98 -7.31 14.60
N PHE A 271 -2.34 -6.44 13.66
CA PHE A 271 -2.15 -5.01 13.80
C PHE A 271 -3.30 -4.26 13.14
N VAL A 272 -3.45 -3.00 13.54
CA VAL A 272 -4.28 -2.01 12.87
C VAL A 272 -3.39 -0.81 12.58
N ARG A 273 -3.40 -0.33 11.34
CA ARG A 273 -2.74 0.91 10.94
C ARG A 273 -3.78 1.80 10.28
N PHE A 274 -3.96 3.01 10.81
CA PHE A 274 -4.77 4.04 10.19
C PHE A 274 -3.90 5.20 9.77
N GLU A 275 -4.15 5.71 8.56
CA GLU A 275 -3.58 6.96 8.08
C GLU A 275 -4.69 7.99 7.79
N THR A 276 -4.44 9.24 8.18
CA THR A 276 -5.37 10.34 7.93
C THR A 276 -5.53 10.57 6.43
N GLY A 277 -6.77 10.60 5.96
CA GLY A 277 -7.10 10.78 4.54
C GLY A 277 -6.99 9.51 3.71
N GLU A 278 -6.68 8.36 4.30
CA GLU A 278 -6.66 7.09 3.58
C GLU A 278 -8.02 6.81 2.92
N GLY A 279 -7.98 6.47 1.64
CA GLY A 279 -9.17 6.21 0.82
C GLY A 279 -10.02 7.45 0.48
N LEU A 280 -9.54 8.67 0.75
CA LEU A 280 -10.22 9.90 0.31
C LEU A 280 -9.54 10.47 -0.93
N GLU A 281 -10.35 10.88 -1.92
CA GLU A 281 -9.85 11.68 -3.03
C GLU A 281 -9.35 13.03 -2.53
N LYS A 282 -8.09 13.36 -2.84
CA LYS A 282 -7.56 14.69 -2.59
C LYS A 282 -8.10 15.62 -3.66
N LYS A 283 -8.96 16.56 -3.26
CA LYS A 283 -9.30 17.69 -4.11
C LYS A 283 -8.06 18.56 -4.28
N ASN A 284 -7.60 18.69 -5.53
CA ASN A 284 -6.61 19.70 -5.89
C ASN A 284 -7.35 20.99 -6.22
N GLU A 285 -7.26 21.98 -5.34
CA GLU A 285 -7.81 23.30 -5.56
C GLU A 285 -6.69 24.21 -6.07
N ASP A 286 -6.86 24.74 -7.29
CA ASP A 286 -5.98 25.77 -7.83
C ASP A 286 -6.47 27.13 -7.34
N PHE A 287 -5.84 27.61 -6.26
CA PHE A 287 -6.17 28.89 -5.65
C PHE A 287 -6.04 30.06 -6.64
N ALA A 288 -5.12 29.99 -7.60
CA ALA A 288 -4.98 31.03 -8.62
C ALA A 288 -6.19 31.04 -9.57
N ALA A 289 -6.65 29.86 -9.98
CA ALA A 289 -7.86 29.73 -10.79
C ALA A 289 -9.13 30.14 -10.02
N GLU A 290 -9.20 29.87 -8.71
CA GLU A 290 -10.31 30.28 -7.86
C GLU A 290 -10.37 31.80 -7.66
N VAL A 291 -9.23 32.44 -7.36
CA VAL A 291 -9.14 33.90 -7.24
C VAL A 291 -9.47 34.57 -8.58
N ALA A 292 -8.99 34.04 -9.70
CA ALA A 292 -9.32 34.55 -11.02
C ALA A 292 -10.83 34.49 -11.32
N LYS A 293 -11.54 33.44 -10.84
CA LYS A 293 -12.99 33.32 -11.00
C LYS A 293 -13.79 34.26 -10.10
N GLN A 294 -13.28 34.62 -8.93
CA GLN A 294 -13.95 35.58 -8.03
C GLN A 294 -13.77 37.04 -8.45
N MET A 295 -12.75 37.32 -9.27
CA MET A 295 -12.45 38.66 -9.81
C MET A 295 -13.08 38.93 -11.19
N ALA A 296 -13.75 37.95 -11.79
CA ALA A 296 -14.46 38.04 -13.07
C ALA A 296 -15.96 38.28 -12.87
#